data_AF-C5DNV8-F1
#
_entry.id   AF-C5DNV8-F1
#
_cell.length_a   1.000
_cell.length_b   1.000
_cell.length_c   1.000
_cell.angle_alpha   90.00
_cell.angle_beta   90.00
_cell.angle_gamma   90.00
#
_symmetry.space_group_name_H-M   'P 1'
#
loop_
_entity.id
_entity.type
_entity.pdbx_description
1 polymer ?
#
loop_
_entity_poly.entity_id
_entity_poly.type
_entity_poly.pdbx_seq_one_letter_code
_entity_poly.pdbx_strand_id
1 'polypeptide(L)'
;MSQHVRASSQDARIHLSEMRGSSTSPRPAMVSRPNYDDDYDIGGDGVGEEDDFLDVYDLTPRQRLVRHFKKTLFKLMNHYAFLPVWQKVAVIIGGLCALVLGILLLVFHTPMLHWLVHTSNELKSQKKTAFILILLIFCVSFPPLIGFSFLSTSTGLIYGVSFEGWMILVAGSVFGSIASFAVFQTLLRSRAEQLVHASPRFEAFAAILQENHSYWILALLRLCPFPYSLTNGAVAAVHGLSLRNFAIAQVIASPKLFAYLFVGSRIKNIGESNSTGSKLFDLISILVTGVVLTITAWILYFKTRNKYMEIQRLQQHQDHQSHRSVSPDVEFDI
;
A
#
# COMPACT_ATOMS: atom_id res chain seq x y z
N MET A 1 36.12 -65.86 40.37
CA MET A 1 34.97 -66.58 40.97
C MET A 1 33.70 -65.95 40.45
N SER A 2 33.20 -66.44 39.32
CA SER A 2 32.10 -67.44 39.25
C SER A 2 30.83 -66.67 38.87
N GLN A 3 30.45 -66.55 37.58
CA GLN A 3 29.85 -67.66 36.83
C GLN A 3 29.14 -68.63 37.76
N HIS A 4 27.98 -68.25 38.32
CA HIS A 4 26.96 -69.18 38.84
C HIS A 4 25.69 -68.45 39.34
N VAL A 5 25.10 -67.52 38.57
CA VAL A 5 23.71 -67.07 38.83
C VAL A 5 22.94 -66.80 37.52
N ARG A 6 23.28 -67.50 36.43
CA ARG A 6 22.67 -67.28 35.10
C ARG A 6 21.60 -68.32 34.72
N ALA A 7 21.08 -69.10 35.67
CA ALA A 7 20.16 -70.21 35.38
C ALA A 7 18.77 -70.11 36.06
N SER A 8 18.43 -69.03 36.76
CA SER A 8 17.15 -68.93 37.50
C SER A 8 16.19 -67.84 37.02
N SER A 9 16.57 -67.01 36.04
CA SER A 9 15.76 -65.85 35.61
C SER A 9 14.97 -66.07 34.31
N GLN A 10 15.17 -67.20 33.62
CA GLN A 10 14.58 -67.41 32.29
C GLN A 10 13.29 -68.25 32.33
N ASP A 11 13.11 -69.09 33.36
CA ASP A 11 11.89 -69.92 33.53
C ASP A 11 10.73 -69.19 34.22
N ALA A 12 10.96 -68.04 34.84
CA ALA A 12 9.90 -67.23 35.47
C ALA A 12 9.15 -66.30 34.49
N ARG A 13 9.65 -66.15 33.24
CA ARG A 13 9.06 -65.23 32.25
C ARG A 13 8.11 -65.90 31.25
N ILE A 14 8.09 -67.23 31.17
CA ILE A 14 7.26 -67.96 30.20
C ILE A 14 5.88 -68.33 30.77
N HIS A 15 5.69 -68.25 32.10
CA HIS A 15 4.45 -68.67 32.77
C HIS A 15 3.48 -67.54 33.18
N LEU A 16 3.76 -66.27 32.84
CA LEU A 16 2.90 -65.13 33.19
C LEU A 16 2.12 -64.53 32.01
N SER A 17 2.35 -64.97 30.77
CA SER A 17 1.71 -64.40 29.58
C SER A 17 0.37 -65.05 29.20
N GLU A 18 -0.05 -66.13 29.88
CA GLU A 18 -1.26 -66.90 29.51
C GLU A 18 -2.39 -66.91 30.54
N MET A 19 -2.31 -66.12 31.62
CA MET A 19 -3.41 -66.02 32.57
C MET A 19 -4.11 -64.67 32.51
N ARG A 20 -5.24 -64.66 31.78
CA ARG A 20 -6.50 -63.98 32.15
C ARG A 20 -6.48 -62.44 32.06
N GLY A 21 -7.34 -61.76 31.30
CA GLY A 21 -8.69 -62.07 30.84
C GLY A 21 -9.56 -60.82 31.06
N SER A 22 -10.09 -60.28 29.97
CA SER A 22 -11.25 -59.37 29.86
C SER A 22 -11.64 -58.48 31.06
N SER A 23 -11.27 -57.19 31.01
CA SER A 23 -11.99 -56.13 31.71
C SER A 23 -12.46 -55.07 30.70
N THR A 24 -13.73 -55.17 30.32
CA THR A 24 -14.48 -54.20 29.52
C THR A 24 -14.67 -52.91 30.31
N SER A 25 -14.01 -51.83 29.89
CA SER A 25 -14.39 -50.45 30.27
C SER A 25 -15.28 -49.87 29.16
N PRO A 26 -16.44 -49.26 29.47
CA PRO A 26 -17.31 -48.67 28.45
C PRO A 26 -16.59 -47.49 27.78
N ARG A 27 -16.41 -47.56 26.46
CA ARG A 27 -16.00 -46.40 25.67
C ARG A 27 -17.07 -45.30 25.80
N PRO A 28 -16.69 -44.03 26.00
CA PRO A 28 -17.66 -42.94 25.92
C PRO A 28 -18.26 -42.92 24.50
N ALA A 29 -19.58 -42.76 24.43
CA ALA A 29 -20.34 -42.72 23.19
C ALA A 29 -19.69 -41.73 22.20
N MET A 30 -19.27 -42.23 21.03
CA MET A 30 -18.95 -41.37 19.90
C MET A 30 -20.21 -40.58 19.57
N VAL A 31 -20.18 -39.27 19.81
CA VAL A 31 -21.11 -38.35 19.19
C VAL A 31 -20.90 -38.47 17.70
N SER A 32 -21.91 -38.99 17.00
CA SER A 32 -21.97 -39.06 15.55
C SER A 32 -21.67 -37.68 14.98
N ARG A 33 -20.50 -37.52 14.36
CA ARG A 33 -20.21 -36.32 13.57
C ARG A 33 -21.16 -36.32 12.36
N PRO A 34 -21.76 -35.17 12.00
CA PRO A 34 -22.52 -35.09 10.75
C PRO A 34 -21.59 -35.50 9.61
N ASN A 35 -22.04 -36.44 8.78
CA ASN A 35 -21.38 -36.82 7.54
C ASN A 35 -21.42 -35.60 6.61
N TYR A 36 -20.35 -34.81 6.63
CA TYR A 36 -20.05 -33.86 5.57
C TYR A 36 -19.24 -34.64 4.55
N ASP A 37 -19.71 -34.67 3.32
CA ASP A 37 -19.02 -35.28 2.19
C ASP A 37 -17.58 -34.71 2.11
N ASP A 38 -16.62 -35.52 2.55
CA ASP A 38 -15.19 -35.24 2.47
C ASP A 38 -14.72 -35.53 1.05
N ASP A 39 -14.83 -34.54 0.17
CA ASP A 39 -14.25 -34.56 -1.20
C ASP A 39 -13.15 -33.49 -1.36
N TYR A 40 -12.53 -33.04 -0.26
CA TYR A 40 -11.38 -32.14 -0.29
C TYR A 40 -10.12 -32.86 0.18
N ASP A 41 -9.55 -33.67 -0.72
CA ASP A 41 -8.21 -34.22 -0.57
C ASP A 41 -7.18 -33.08 -0.70
N ILE A 42 -6.69 -32.56 0.43
CA ILE A 42 -5.55 -31.64 0.47
C ILE A 42 -4.29 -32.47 0.65
N GLY A 43 -3.91 -33.18 -0.42
CA GLY A 43 -2.59 -33.75 -0.64
C GLY A 43 -1.67 -32.74 -1.31
N GLY A 44 -0.37 -32.80 -1.00
CA GLY A 44 0.62 -31.76 -1.29
C GLY A 44 0.80 -31.36 -2.76
N ASP A 45 1.30 -30.14 -2.91
CA ASP A 45 2.00 -29.54 -4.05
C ASP A 45 1.46 -29.80 -5.47
N GLY A 46 0.78 -28.78 -6.00
CA GLY A 46 0.81 -28.45 -7.43
C GLY A 46 -0.24 -29.06 -8.35
N VAL A 47 -1.10 -29.96 -7.86
CA VAL A 47 -2.09 -30.65 -8.73
C VAL A 47 -3.51 -30.07 -8.61
N GLY A 48 -3.86 -29.39 -7.50
CA GLY A 48 -5.23 -28.94 -7.23
C GLY A 48 -5.67 -27.59 -7.83
N GLU A 49 -4.83 -26.87 -8.58
CA GLU A 49 -5.25 -25.58 -9.19
C GLU A 49 -6.02 -25.76 -10.51
N GLU A 50 -5.81 -26.86 -11.23
CA GLU A 50 -6.49 -27.14 -12.51
C GLU A 50 -7.92 -27.68 -12.30
N ASP A 51 -8.13 -28.51 -11.27
CA ASP A 51 -9.46 -29.03 -10.90
C ASP A 51 -10.36 -27.94 -10.28
N ASP A 52 -9.79 -27.00 -9.50
CA ASP A 52 -10.51 -25.86 -8.89
C ASP A 52 -10.95 -24.81 -9.94
N PHE A 53 -10.35 -24.81 -11.13
CA PHE A 53 -10.70 -23.91 -12.23
C PHE A 53 -11.95 -24.37 -13.00
N LEU A 54 -12.13 -25.68 -13.18
CA LEU A 54 -13.25 -26.25 -13.94
C LEU A 54 -14.58 -26.13 -13.17
N ASP A 55 -14.57 -26.29 -11.85
CA ASP A 55 -15.74 -26.10 -10.99
C ASP A 55 -16.35 -24.69 -11.04
N VAL A 56 -15.53 -23.66 -11.30
CA VAL A 56 -15.95 -22.24 -11.26
C VAL A 56 -16.97 -21.91 -12.34
N TYR A 57 -17.01 -22.69 -13.43
CA TYR A 57 -17.90 -22.48 -14.55
C TYR A 57 -19.33 -22.98 -14.31
N ASP A 58 -19.53 -23.95 -13.41
CA ASP A 58 -20.86 -24.52 -13.11
C ASP A 58 -21.62 -23.77 -11.99
N LEU A 59 -20.98 -22.80 -11.33
CA LEU A 59 -21.55 -22.11 -10.17
C LEU A 59 -22.31 -20.82 -10.52
N THR A 60 -23.45 -20.60 -9.87
CA THR A 60 -24.23 -19.35 -9.99
C THR A 60 -23.45 -18.15 -9.39
N PRO A 61 -23.70 -16.89 -9.82
CA PRO A 61 -22.91 -15.72 -9.38
C PRO A 61 -22.87 -15.52 -7.86
N ARG A 62 -23.94 -15.88 -7.15
CA ARG A 62 -24.02 -15.84 -5.69
C ARG A 62 -23.10 -16.88 -5.03
N GLN A 63 -23.03 -18.08 -5.60
CA GLN A 63 -22.18 -19.16 -5.08
C GLN A 63 -20.70 -18.84 -5.30
N ARG A 64 -20.36 -18.19 -6.42
CA ARG A 64 -19.00 -17.69 -6.70
C ARG A 64 -18.54 -16.65 -5.67
N LEU A 65 -19.41 -15.72 -5.30
CA LEU A 65 -19.11 -14.71 -4.27
C LEU A 65 -18.90 -15.35 -2.89
N VAL A 66 -19.76 -16.29 -2.51
CA VAL A 66 -19.60 -17.03 -1.23
C VAL A 66 -18.33 -17.86 -1.21
N ARG A 67 -17.96 -18.53 -2.32
CA ARG A 67 -16.71 -19.31 -2.43
C ARG A 67 -15.48 -18.41 -2.35
N HIS A 68 -15.47 -17.26 -3.05
CA HIS A 68 -14.38 -16.29 -2.92
C HIS A 68 -14.26 -15.74 -1.50
N PHE A 69 -15.37 -15.43 -0.84
CA PHE A 69 -15.37 -14.92 0.53
C PHE A 69 -14.87 -15.99 1.51
N LYS A 70 -15.33 -17.23 1.39
CA LYS A 70 -14.86 -18.37 2.19
C LYS A 70 -13.38 -18.66 1.94
N LYS A 71 -12.92 -18.70 0.68
CA LYS A 71 -11.51 -18.92 0.32
C LYS A 71 -10.61 -17.80 0.86
N THR A 72 -11.08 -16.55 0.82
CA THR A 72 -10.37 -15.38 1.37
C THR A 72 -10.31 -15.47 2.90
N LEU A 73 -11.44 -15.75 3.57
CA LEU A 73 -11.51 -15.97 5.02
C LEU A 73 -10.63 -17.12 5.48
N PHE A 74 -10.65 -18.26 4.78
CA PHE A 74 -9.88 -19.44 5.14
C PHE A 74 -8.38 -19.22 4.91
N LYS A 75 -7.98 -18.51 3.84
CA LYS A 75 -6.60 -18.06 3.63
C LYS A 75 -6.15 -17.08 4.72
N LEU A 76 -6.98 -16.11 5.11
CA LEU A 76 -6.71 -15.19 6.22
C LEU A 76 -6.57 -15.93 7.56
N MET A 77 -7.43 -16.92 7.81
CA MET A 77 -7.45 -17.72 9.03
C MET A 77 -6.26 -18.68 9.11
N ASN A 78 -5.87 -19.29 7.98
CA ASN A 78 -4.69 -20.14 7.90
C ASN A 78 -3.41 -19.31 7.98
N HIS A 79 -3.34 -18.16 7.30
CA HIS A 79 -2.25 -17.20 7.45
C HIS A 79 -2.14 -16.69 8.89
N TYR A 80 -3.27 -16.44 9.55
CA TYR A 80 -3.31 -16.10 10.98
C TYR A 80 -2.81 -17.26 11.85
N ALA A 81 -3.10 -18.52 11.53
CA ALA A 81 -2.66 -19.69 12.28
C ALA A 81 -1.11 -19.84 12.26
N PHE A 82 -0.46 -19.53 11.14
CA PHE A 82 1.00 -19.58 10.98
C PHE A 82 1.75 -18.36 11.56
N LEU A 83 1.06 -17.32 12.06
CA LEU A 83 1.73 -16.17 12.68
C LEU A 83 2.31 -16.52 14.06
N PRO A 84 3.54 -16.10 14.39
CA PRO A 84 4.10 -16.19 15.73
C PRO A 84 3.22 -15.47 16.76
N VAL A 85 3.22 -15.97 18.01
CA VAL A 85 2.31 -15.54 19.08
C VAL A 85 2.34 -14.03 19.31
N TRP A 86 3.49 -13.37 19.15
CA TRP A 86 3.62 -11.91 19.30
C TRP A 86 2.89 -11.11 18.22
N GLN A 87 2.81 -11.61 16.98
CA GLN A 87 2.05 -10.96 15.90
C GLN A 87 0.54 -11.13 16.10
N LYS A 88 0.09 -12.27 16.63
CA LYS A 88 -1.32 -12.49 17.00
C LYS A 88 -1.78 -11.52 18.09
N VAL A 89 -0.95 -11.34 19.13
CA VAL A 89 -1.22 -10.38 20.22
C VAL A 89 -1.21 -8.94 19.68
N ALA A 90 -0.26 -8.58 18.82
CA ALA A 90 -0.21 -7.25 18.20
C ALA A 90 -1.46 -6.95 17.34
N VAL A 91 -1.98 -7.94 16.60
CA VAL A 91 -3.21 -7.80 15.80
C VAL A 91 -4.45 -7.62 16.70
N ILE A 92 -4.55 -8.37 17.79
CA ILE A 92 -5.67 -8.25 18.74
C ILE A 92 -5.64 -6.88 19.44
N ILE A 93 -4.47 -6.45 19.92
CA ILE A 93 -4.29 -5.13 20.55
C ILE A 93 -4.58 -4.03 19.53
N GLY A 94 -4.06 -4.13 18.31
CA GLY A 94 -4.32 -3.18 17.23
C GLY A 94 -5.81 -3.09 16.88
N GLY A 95 -6.50 -4.22 16.81
CA GLY A 95 -7.94 -4.29 16.58
C GLY A 95 -8.76 -3.67 17.72
N LEU A 96 -8.38 -3.94 18.97
CA LEU A 96 -9.03 -3.35 20.14
C LEU A 96 -8.80 -1.83 20.20
N CYS A 97 -7.57 -1.37 19.97
CA CYS A 97 -7.24 0.05 19.88
C CYS A 97 -8.02 0.74 18.75
N ALA A 98 -8.12 0.12 17.57
CA ALA A 98 -8.90 0.66 16.46
C ALA A 98 -10.40 0.73 16.77
N LEU A 99 -10.93 -0.25 17.49
CA LEU A 99 -12.32 -0.27 17.95
C LEU A 99 -12.58 0.84 18.98
N VAL A 100 -11.73 0.98 19.99
CA VAL A 100 -11.83 2.05 20.99
C VAL A 100 -11.72 3.42 20.33
N LEU A 101 -10.75 3.59 19.42
CA LEU A 101 -10.59 4.82 18.65
C LEU A 101 -11.83 5.11 17.79
N GLY A 102 -12.41 4.08 17.16
CA GLY A 102 -13.64 4.19 16.37
C GLY A 102 -14.83 4.63 17.20
N ILE A 103 -15.03 4.04 18.40
CA ILE A 103 -16.08 4.44 19.34
C ILE A 103 -15.84 5.87 19.82
N LEU A 104 -14.61 6.23 20.15
CA LEU A 104 -14.25 7.57 20.60
C LEU A 104 -14.56 8.61 19.51
N LEU A 105 -14.18 8.34 18.26
CA LEU A 105 -14.51 9.21 17.13
C LEU A 105 -16.03 9.30 16.92
N LEU A 106 -16.78 8.21 17.07
CA LEU A 106 -18.24 8.23 16.94
C LEU A 106 -18.90 9.12 18.01
N VAL A 107 -18.47 9.01 19.26
CA VAL A 107 -19.03 9.76 20.39
C VAL A 107 -18.61 11.23 20.35
N PHE A 108 -17.35 11.52 20.00
CA PHE A 108 -16.79 12.87 20.04
C PHE A 108 -16.77 13.60 18.70
N HIS A 109 -17.41 13.06 17.65
CA HIS A 109 -17.35 13.67 16.31
C HIS A 109 -17.84 15.13 16.29
N THR A 110 -18.90 15.46 17.04
CA THR A 110 -19.46 16.82 17.07
C THR A 110 -18.57 17.85 17.78
N PRO A 111 -18.13 17.65 19.05
CA PRO A 111 -17.24 18.61 19.71
C PRO A 111 -15.86 18.69 19.03
N MET A 112 -15.36 17.58 18.48
CA MET A 112 -14.08 17.57 17.76
C MET A 112 -14.16 18.43 16.49
N LEU A 113 -15.23 18.31 15.70
CA LEU A 113 -15.41 19.12 14.50
C LEU A 113 -15.60 20.61 14.86
N HIS A 114 -16.37 20.93 15.90
CA HIS A 114 -16.55 22.32 16.32
C HIS A 114 -15.24 22.96 16.81
N TRP A 115 -14.44 22.23 17.61
CA TRP A 115 -13.11 22.68 18.02
C TRP A 115 -12.17 22.85 16.82
N LEU A 116 -12.21 21.92 15.86
CA LEU A 116 -11.42 21.97 14.64
C LEU A 116 -11.76 23.19 13.77
N VAL A 117 -13.06 23.50 13.61
CA VAL A 117 -13.54 24.68 12.88
C VAL A 117 -13.17 25.98 13.58
N HIS A 118 -13.36 26.05 14.90
CA HIS A 118 -13.01 27.24 15.68
C HIS A 118 -11.50 27.53 15.61
N THR A 119 -10.68 26.54 15.90
CA THR A 119 -9.20 26.61 15.80
C THR A 119 -8.79 27.05 14.39
N SER A 120 -9.42 26.48 13.36
CA SER A 120 -9.14 26.85 11.97
C SER A 120 -9.46 28.30 11.64
N ASN A 121 -10.56 28.85 12.18
CA ASN A 121 -10.93 30.25 11.96
C ASN A 121 -9.97 31.21 12.68
N GLU A 122 -9.55 30.87 13.90
CA GLU A 122 -8.50 31.62 14.62
C GLU A 122 -7.18 31.59 13.86
N LEU A 123 -6.77 30.42 13.38
CA LEU A 123 -5.55 30.24 12.60
C LEU A 123 -5.62 31.04 11.29
N LYS A 124 -6.76 31.06 10.58
CA LYS A 124 -6.90 31.86 9.35
C LYS A 124 -6.68 33.35 9.60
N SER A 125 -7.08 33.86 10.76
CA SER A 125 -6.90 35.28 11.10
C SER A 125 -5.43 35.70 11.24
N GLN A 126 -4.53 34.74 11.51
CA GLN A 126 -3.12 34.99 11.70
C GLN A 126 -2.31 34.76 10.41
N LYS A 127 -1.62 35.79 9.93
CA LYS A 127 -0.69 35.68 8.79
C LYS A 127 0.42 34.65 9.00
N LYS A 128 0.78 34.36 10.26
CA LYS A 128 1.81 33.36 10.64
C LYS A 128 1.40 31.93 10.30
N THR A 129 0.11 31.65 10.19
CA THR A 129 -0.44 30.32 9.91
C THR A 129 0.00 29.78 8.56
N ALA A 130 0.06 30.63 7.53
CA ALA A 130 0.56 30.22 6.23
C ALA A 130 2.01 29.71 6.33
N PHE A 131 2.87 30.44 7.06
CA PHE A 131 4.27 30.09 7.23
C PHE A 131 4.47 28.80 8.03
N ILE A 132 3.74 28.62 9.15
CA ILE A 132 3.85 27.39 9.95
C ILE A 132 3.37 26.16 9.16
N LEU A 133 2.32 26.29 8.34
CA LEU A 133 1.86 25.20 7.47
C LEU A 133 2.89 24.85 6.41
N ILE A 134 3.48 25.85 5.75
CA ILE A 134 4.58 25.62 4.80
C ILE A 134 5.71 24.86 5.47
N LEU A 135 6.14 25.29 6.66
CA LEU A 135 7.22 24.66 7.41
C LEU A 135 6.87 23.20 7.79
N LEU A 136 5.65 22.97 8.26
CA LEU A 136 5.24 21.64 8.71
C LEU A 136 5.08 20.66 7.53
N ILE A 137 4.55 21.13 6.39
CA ILE A 137 4.48 20.35 5.15
C ILE A 137 5.89 20.10 4.59
N PHE A 138 6.79 21.09 4.71
CA PHE A 138 8.19 20.93 4.36
C PHE A 138 8.82 19.82 5.19
N CYS A 139 8.66 19.83 6.52
CA CYS A 139 9.20 18.80 7.41
C CYS A 139 8.62 17.41 7.12
N VAL A 140 7.30 17.27 6.94
CA VAL A 140 6.68 15.96 6.67
C VAL A 140 7.05 15.38 5.31
N SER A 141 7.60 16.21 4.40
CA SER A 141 8.08 15.75 3.09
C SER A 141 9.34 14.90 3.20
N PHE A 142 10.06 14.95 4.32
CA PHE A 142 11.22 14.10 4.57
C PHE A 142 10.78 12.68 4.98
N PRO A 143 11.22 11.61 4.29
CA PRO A 143 11.02 10.24 4.74
C PRO A 143 11.65 10.04 6.12
N PRO A 144 11.03 9.31 7.09
CA PRO A 144 9.82 8.48 7.04
C PRO A 144 8.55 9.16 7.58
N LEU A 145 8.52 10.49 7.67
CA LEU A 145 7.46 11.21 8.37
C LEU A 145 6.09 10.98 7.72
N ILE A 146 5.06 10.81 8.55
CA ILE A 146 3.67 10.60 8.14
C ILE A 146 2.88 11.84 8.59
N GLY A 147 1.89 12.26 7.80
CA GLY A 147 1.04 13.41 8.13
C GLY A 147 0.79 14.38 6.98
N PHE A 148 1.38 14.15 5.81
CA PHE A 148 1.16 15.01 4.63
C PHE A 148 -0.32 15.19 4.30
N SER A 149 -1.09 14.09 4.25
CA SER A 149 -2.53 14.14 3.95
C SER A 149 -3.30 14.93 5.01
N PHE A 150 -3.00 14.71 6.30
CA PHE A 150 -3.64 15.42 7.40
C PHE A 150 -3.39 16.93 7.33
N LEU A 151 -2.14 17.34 7.13
CA LEU A 151 -1.76 18.75 7.00
C LEU A 151 -2.36 19.38 5.75
N SER A 152 -2.37 18.66 4.64
CA SER A 152 -2.93 19.16 3.38
C SER A 152 -4.44 19.38 3.49
N THR A 153 -5.16 18.45 4.11
CA THR A 153 -6.59 18.60 4.40
C THR A 153 -6.86 19.69 5.43
N SER A 154 -6.00 19.84 6.44
CA SER A 154 -6.10 20.92 7.44
C SER A 154 -5.92 22.30 6.81
N THR A 155 -4.98 22.46 5.87
CA THR A 155 -4.85 23.69 5.06
C THR A 155 -6.13 23.96 4.27
N GLY A 156 -6.77 22.92 3.73
CA GLY A 156 -8.09 23.01 3.08
C GLY A 156 -9.21 23.45 4.02
N LEU A 157 -9.15 23.03 5.28
CA LEU A 157 -10.11 23.43 6.31
C LEU A 157 -9.97 24.93 6.65
N ILE A 158 -8.74 25.43 6.71
CA ILE A 158 -8.41 26.83 7.03
C ILE A 158 -8.68 27.78 5.86
N TYR A 159 -8.12 27.48 4.69
CA TYR A 159 -8.12 28.37 3.53
C TYR A 159 -9.21 28.04 2.51
N GLY A 160 -9.87 26.88 2.62
CA GLY A 160 -10.80 26.41 1.60
C GLY A 160 -10.12 26.08 0.27
N VAL A 161 -10.92 25.96 -0.79
CA VAL A 161 -10.43 25.86 -2.17
C VAL A 161 -10.04 27.26 -2.67
N SER A 162 -8.87 27.73 -2.24
CA SER A 162 -8.33 29.04 -2.57
C SER A 162 -6.96 28.93 -3.21
N PHE A 163 -6.62 29.88 -4.08
CA PHE A 163 -5.28 29.94 -4.70
C PHE A 163 -4.16 30.10 -3.65
N GLU A 164 -4.40 30.86 -2.58
CA GLU A 164 -3.48 30.99 -1.45
C GLU A 164 -3.20 29.65 -0.77
N GLY A 165 -4.25 28.89 -0.45
CA GLY A 165 -4.13 27.55 0.13
C GLY A 165 -3.37 26.60 -0.78
N TRP A 166 -3.61 26.66 -2.09
CA TRP A 166 -2.86 25.87 -3.05
C TRP A 166 -1.37 26.25 -3.06
N MET A 167 -1.06 27.54 -3.04
CA MET A 167 0.33 28.00 -3.01
C MET A 167 1.08 27.60 -1.75
N ILE A 168 0.40 27.60 -0.60
CA ILE A 168 0.95 27.07 0.67
C ILE A 168 1.33 25.59 0.51
N LEU A 169 0.42 24.78 -0.05
CA LEU A 169 0.68 23.35 -0.28
C LEU A 169 1.81 23.13 -1.29
N VAL A 170 1.81 23.87 -2.39
CA VAL A 170 2.85 23.78 -3.43
C VAL A 170 4.20 24.17 -2.86
N ALA A 171 4.31 25.32 -2.19
CA ALA A 171 5.56 25.76 -1.60
C ALA A 171 6.10 24.72 -0.61
N GLY A 172 5.31 24.34 0.41
CA GLY A 172 5.76 23.37 1.42
C GLY A 172 6.17 22.03 0.81
N SER A 173 5.35 21.50 -0.10
CA SER A 173 5.54 20.16 -0.66
C SER A 173 6.64 20.07 -1.71
N VAL A 174 6.73 21.06 -2.61
CA VAL A 174 7.77 21.12 -3.66
C VAL A 174 9.12 21.40 -3.03
N PHE A 175 9.25 22.47 -2.22
CA PHE A 175 10.52 22.78 -1.56
C PHE A 175 10.94 21.69 -0.58
N GLY A 176 10.00 21.14 0.19
CA GLY A 176 10.27 20.03 1.11
C GLY A 176 10.75 18.77 0.39
N SER A 177 10.12 18.42 -0.72
CA SER A 177 10.55 17.25 -1.50
C SER A 177 11.91 17.46 -2.15
N ILE A 178 12.20 18.65 -2.70
CA ILE A 178 13.50 18.98 -3.30
C ILE A 178 14.61 18.90 -2.25
N ALA A 179 14.38 19.50 -1.07
CA ALA A 179 15.32 19.46 0.03
C ALA A 179 15.53 18.03 0.54
N SER A 180 14.45 17.28 0.75
CA SER A 180 14.52 15.88 1.13
C SER A 180 15.29 15.04 0.12
N PHE A 181 15.06 15.25 -1.18
CA PHE A 181 15.76 14.53 -2.23
C PHE A 181 17.27 14.83 -2.21
N ALA A 182 17.66 16.09 -2.07
CA ALA A 182 19.06 16.48 -1.98
C ALA A 182 19.76 15.90 -0.75
N VAL A 183 19.09 15.90 0.41
CA VAL A 183 19.62 15.33 1.66
C VAL A 183 19.76 13.80 1.55
N PHE A 184 18.78 13.11 0.98
CA PHE A 184 18.85 11.65 0.84
C PHE A 184 19.90 11.21 -0.20
N GLN A 185 20.03 11.91 -1.32
CA GLN A 185 21.08 11.64 -2.32
C GLN A 185 22.49 11.82 -1.76
N THR A 186 22.69 12.78 -0.83
CA THR A 186 23.99 13.05 -0.23
C THR A 186 24.32 12.09 0.92
N LEU A 187 23.35 11.79 1.80
CA LEU A 187 23.59 10.98 3.00
C LEU A 187 23.50 9.45 2.78
N LEU A 188 22.67 8.98 1.84
CA LEU A 188 22.38 7.55 1.66
C LEU A 188 22.90 6.98 0.34
N ARG A 189 23.87 7.63 -0.31
CA ARG A 189 24.39 7.24 -1.63
C ARG A 189 24.77 5.75 -1.73
N SER A 190 25.48 5.23 -0.73
CA SER A 190 25.90 3.82 -0.67
C SER A 190 24.73 2.84 -0.44
N ARG A 191 23.71 3.24 0.34
CA ARG A 191 22.49 2.43 0.56
C ARG A 191 21.59 2.42 -0.67
N ALA A 192 21.52 3.54 -1.38
CA ALA A 192 20.78 3.68 -2.64
C ALA A 192 21.34 2.75 -3.73
N GLU A 193 22.66 2.70 -3.90
CA GLU A 193 23.32 1.78 -4.84
C GLU A 193 23.00 0.31 -4.54
N GLN A 194 23.07 -0.10 -3.26
CA GLN A 194 22.70 -1.47 -2.86
C GLN A 194 21.23 -1.81 -3.16
N LEU A 195 20.33 -0.83 -3.02
CA LEU A 195 18.90 -1.02 -3.31
C LEU A 195 18.64 -1.12 -4.82
N VAL A 196 19.34 -0.35 -5.65
CA VAL A 196 19.21 -0.43 -7.11
C VAL A 196 19.59 -1.82 -7.62
N HIS A 197 20.65 -2.41 -7.08
CA HIS A 197 21.10 -3.77 -7.43
C HIS A 197 20.29 -4.89 -6.77
N ALA A 198 19.28 -4.58 -5.94
CA ALA A 198 18.48 -5.61 -5.26
C ALA A 198 17.59 -6.42 -6.23
N SER A 199 17.21 -5.84 -7.38
CA SER A 199 16.49 -6.60 -8.40
C SER A 199 16.67 -6.01 -9.82
N PRO A 200 16.73 -6.85 -10.87
CA PRO A 200 16.90 -6.38 -12.25
C PRO A 200 15.72 -5.52 -12.73
N ARG A 201 14.52 -5.72 -12.16
CA ARG A 201 13.34 -4.88 -12.47
C ARG A 201 13.49 -3.47 -11.91
N PHE A 202 14.06 -3.34 -10.70
CA PHE A 202 14.27 -2.05 -10.07
C PHE A 202 15.45 -1.30 -10.69
N GLU A 203 16.47 -2.03 -11.15
CA GLU A 203 17.57 -1.48 -11.95
C GLU A 203 17.07 -0.90 -13.28
N ALA A 204 16.24 -1.65 -14.03
CA ALA A 204 15.62 -1.14 -15.25
C ALA A 204 14.76 0.11 -14.99
N PHE A 205 14.01 0.13 -13.88
CA PHE A 205 13.23 1.29 -13.48
C PHE A 205 14.13 2.49 -13.13
N ALA A 206 15.21 2.29 -12.39
CA ALA A 206 16.19 3.31 -12.05
C ALA A 206 16.82 3.93 -13.31
N ALA A 207 17.18 3.10 -14.29
CA ALA A 207 17.75 3.55 -15.56
C ALA A 207 16.79 4.48 -16.33
N ILE A 208 15.50 4.10 -16.44
CA ILE A 208 14.46 4.93 -17.07
C ILE A 208 14.30 6.28 -16.35
N LEU A 209 14.41 6.27 -15.02
CA LEU A 209 14.28 7.46 -14.19
C LEU A 209 15.49 8.43 -14.33
N GLN A 210 16.65 7.92 -14.74
CA GLN A 210 17.86 8.71 -15.00
C GLN A 210 17.87 9.39 -16.37
N GLU A 211 16.95 9.06 -17.28
CA GLU A 211 16.85 9.70 -18.60
C GLU A 211 16.54 11.20 -18.50
N ASN A 212 17.00 11.97 -19.49
CA ASN A 212 16.86 13.44 -19.53
C ASN A 212 15.41 13.94 -19.48
N HIS A 213 14.44 13.13 -19.91
CA HIS A 213 13.00 13.47 -19.93
C HIS A 213 12.17 12.72 -18.89
N SER A 214 12.79 12.23 -17.81
CA SER A 214 12.13 11.44 -16.77
C SER A 214 11.10 12.20 -15.91
N TYR A 215 11.02 13.53 -16.01
CA TYR A 215 10.05 14.35 -15.25
C TYR A 215 8.60 13.91 -15.44
N TRP A 216 8.29 13.37 -16.62
CA TRP A 216 6.94 12.91 -16.94
C TRP A 216 6.58 11.61 -16.23
N ILE A 217 7.51 10.66 -16.19
CA ILE A 217 7.39 9.38 -15.46
C ILE A 217 7.32 9.65 -13.96
N LEU A 218 8.12 10.58 -13.47
CA LEU A 218 8.06 11.02 -12.09
C LEU A 218 6.72 11.69 -11.75
N ALA A 219 6.16 12.50 -12.64
CA ALA A 219 4.84 13.10 -12.45
C ALA A 219 3.74 12.04 -12.42
N LEU A 220 3.80 11.05 -13.32
CA LEU A 220 2.91 9.87 -13.31
C LEU A 220 3.00 9.10 -11.99
N LEU A 221 4.21 8.83 -11.51
CA LEU A 221 4.43 8.16 -10.23
C LEU A 221 3.79 8.93 -9.07
N ARG A 222 3.82 10.26 -9.12
CA ARG A 222 3.19 11.14 -8.12
C ARG A 222 1.67 11.15 -8.21
N LEU A 223 1.10 10.87 -9.36
CA LEU A 223 -0.36 10.79 -9.53
C LEU A 223 -0.91 9.48 -8.96
N CYS A 224 -0.08 8.45 -8.80
CA CYS A 224 -0.47 7.24 -8.10
C CYS A 224 -0.86 7.55 -6.63
N PRO A 225 -1.87 6.85 -6.07
CA PRO A 225 -2.34 7.05 -4.70
C PRO A 225 -1.40 6.40 -3.68
N PHE A 226 -0.12 6.77 -3.70
CA PHE A 226 0.87 6.33 -2.72
C PHE A 226 1.08 7.40 -1.65
N PRO A 227 1.43 7.00 -0.40
CA PRO A 227 1.77 7.95 0.64
C PRO A 227 2.93 8.86 0.24
N TYR A 228 2.77 10.17 0.42
CA TYR A 228 3.66 11.19 -0.14
C TYR A 228 5.13 11.00 0.27
N SER A 229 5.38 10.79 1.57
CA SER A 229 6.73 10.59 2.11
C SER A 229 7.39 9.30 1.63
N LEU A 230 6.62 8.22 1.45
CA LEU A 230 7.13 6.98 0.86
C LEU A 230 7.57 7.20 -0.59
N THR A 231 6.79 7.92 -1.39
CA THR A 231 7.19 8.23 -2.77
C THR A 231 8.44 9.11 -2.82
N ASN A 232 8.58 10.06 -1.90
CA ASN A 232 9.78 10.89 -1.78
C ASN A 232 11.02 10.03 -1.47
N GLY A 233 10.90 9.09 -0.53
CA GLY A 233 11.99 8.20 -0.16
C GLY A 233 12.35 7.22 -1.27
N ALA A 234 11.35 6.62 -1.92
CA ALA A 234 11.57 5.68 -3.01
C ALA A 234 12.28 6.34 -4.20
N VAL A 235 11.87 7.55 -4.59
CA VAL A 235 12.53 8.29 -5.67
C VAL A 235 13.91 8.77 -5.25
N ALA A 236 14.10 9.17 -3.99
CA ALA A 236 15.42 9.57 -3.49
C ALA A 236 16.40 8.40 -3.37
N ALA A 237 15.92 7.15 -3.31
CA ALA A 237 16.75 5.94 -3.34
C ALA A 237 17.30 5.60 -4.75
N VAL A 238 16.78 6.23 -5.81
CA VAL A 238 17.33 6.07 -7.16
C VAL A 238 18.50 7.02 -7.35
N HIS A 239 19.72 6.50 -7.40
CA HIS A 239 20.92 7.31 -7.63
C HIS A 239 20.91 7.93 -9.04
N GLY A 240 21.55 9.09 -9.22
CA GLY A 240 21.73 9.71 -10.54
C GLY A 240 20.50 10.43 -11.12
N LEU A 241 19.39 10.49 -10.37
CA LEU A 241 18.19 11.18 -10.80
C LEU A 241 18.40 12.71 -10.82
N SER A 242 18.05 13.37 -11.93
CA SER A 242 18.18 14.83 -12.04
C SER A 242 17.21 15.55 -11.10
N LEU A 243 17.75 16.38 -10.20
CA LEU A 243 16.97 17.22 -9.28
C LEU A 243 16.00 18.15 -10.04
N ARG A 244 16.41 18.62 -11.23
CA ARG A 244 15.57 19.46 -12.09
C ARG A 244 14.34 18.69 -12.58
N ASN A 245 14.53 17.45 -13.06
CA ASN A 245 13.42 16.62 -13.53
C ASN A 245 12.46 16.30 -12.41
N PHE A 246 12.99 16.03 -11.22
CA PHE A 246 12.19 15.84 -10.02
C PHE A 246 11.38 17.09 -9.63
N ALA A 247 12.01 18.27 -9.62
CA ALA A 247 11.32 19.52 -9.31
C ALA A 247 10.19 19.83 -10.31
N ILE A 248 10.45 19.64 -11.62
CA ILE A 248 9.44 19.83 -12.67
C ILE A 248 8.29 18.84 -12.48
N ALA A 249 8.58 17.58 -12.19
CA ALA A 249 7.55 16.56 -11.93
C ALA A 249 6.63 16.95 -10.77
N GLN A 250 7.18 17.54 -9.71
CA GLN A 250 6.43 18.01 -8.55
C GLN A 250 5.47 19.15 -8.90
N VAL A 251 5.93 20.09 -9.71
CA VAL A 251 5.10 21.19 -10.20
C VAL A 251 4.00 20.66 -11.12
N ILE A 252 4.31 19.74 -12.04
CA ILE A 252 3.31 19.11 -12.91
C ILE A 252 2.26 18.34 -12.10
N ALA A 253 2.66 17.67 -11.02
CA ALA A 253 1.74 16.92 -10.16
C ALA A 253 0.96 17.81 -9.18
N SER A 254 1.35 19.06 -8.97
CA SER A 254 0.76 19.99 -8.00
C SER A 254 -0.74 20.29 -8.15
N PRO A 255 -1.39 20.21 -9.34
CA PRO A 255 -2.83 20.41 -9.44
C PRO A 255 -3.63 19.41 -8.61
N LYS A 256 -3.09 18.21 -8.34
CA LYS A 256 -3.74 17.22 -7.47
C LYS A 256 -3.96 17.73 -6.04
N LEU A 257 -3.19 18.74 -5.61
CA LEU A 257 -3.28 19.28 -4.25
C LEU A 257 -4.60 20.00 -3.98
N PHE A 258 -5.29 20.49 -5.01
CA PHE A 258 -6.65 21.05 -4.89
C PHE A 258 -7.65 20.04 -4.32
N ALA A 259 -7.43 18.74 -4.54
CA ALA A 259 -8.26 17.69 -3.94
C ALA A 259 -8.29 17.78 -2.41
N TYR A 260 -7.12 17.95 -1.79
CA TYR A 260 -7.00 18.07 -0.33
C TYR A 260 -7.69 19.33 0.18
N LEU A 261 -7.56 20.44 -0.57
CA LEU A 261 -8.24 21.69 -0.23
C LEU A 261 -9.76 21.55 -0.28
N PHE A 262 -10.27 20.87 -1.30
CA PHE A 262 -11.70 20.61 -1.45
C PHE A 262 -12.24 19.75 -0.32
N VAL A 263 -11.56 18.64 -0.01
CA VAL A 263 -11.94 17.76 1.09
C VAL A 263 -11.96 18.52 2.42
N GLY A 264 -10.91 19.32 2.70
CA GLY A 264 -10.85 20.14 3.91
C GLY A 264 -11.99 21.17 4.00
N SER A 265 -12.30 21.84 2.89
CA SER A 265 -13.41 22.80 2.81
C SER A 265 -14.76 22.16 3.10
N ARG A 266 -14.99 20.93 2.62
CA ARG A 266 -16.24 20.20 2.87
C ARG A 266 -16.33 19.70 4.30
N ILE A 267 -15.23 19.26 4.90
CA ILE A 267 -15.17 18.92 6.32
C ILE A 267 -15.56 20.13 7.19
N LYS A 268 -15.06 21.32 6.84
CA LYS A 268 -15.47 22.56 7.52
C LYS A 268 -16.98 22.81 7.43
N ASN A 269 -17.55 22.71 6.22
CA ASN A 269 -18.99 22.89 6.02
C ASN A 269 -19.84 21.89 6.83
N ILE A 270 -19.39 20.62 6.92
CA ILE A 270 -20.06 19.60 7.74
C ILE A 270 -20.05 19.99 9.22
N GLY A 271 -18.95 20.59 9.70
CA GLY A 271 -18.81 21.06 11.08
C GLY A 271 -19.68 22.29 11.40
N GLU A 272 -19.86 23.21 10.45
CA GLU A 272 -20.65 24.44 10.63
C GLU A 272 -22.16 24.22 10.39
N SER A 273 -22.55 23.16 9.68
CA SER A 273 -23.94 22.92 9.33
C SER A 273 -24.78 22.34 10.47
N ASN A 274 -26.01 22.84 10.64
CA ASN A 274 -26.96 22.31 11.62
C ASN A 274 -27.95 21.30 11.04
N SER A 275 -28.06 21.19 9.71
CA SER A 275 -28.99 20.27 9.04
C SER A 275 -28.30 18.97 8.64
N THR A 276 -28.96 17.84 8.89
CA THR A 276 -28.47 16.50 8.49
C THR A 276 -28.40 16.37 6.96
N GLY A 277 -29.32 17.01 6.22
CA GLY A 277 -29.36 16.94 4.77
C GLY A 277 -28.17 17.60 4.08
N SER A 278 -27.72 18.76 4.58
CA SER A 278 -26.52 19.45 4.07
C SER A 278 -25.24 18.71 4.42
N LYS A 279 -25.13 18.14 5.63
CA LYS A 279 -24.00 17.27 6.00
C LYS A 279 -23.89 16.06 5.07
N LEU A 280 -25.01 15.43 4.75
CA LEU A 280 -25.06 14.30 3.83
C LEU A 280 -24.67 14.72 2.40
N PHE A 281 -25.15 15.87 1.93
CA PHE A 281 -24.77 16.41 0.63
C PHE A 281 -23.26 16.69 0.55
N ASP A 282 -22.68 17.33 1.57
CA ASP A 282 -21.23 17.59 1.61
C ASP A 282 -20.43 16.28 1.66
N LEU A 283 -20.87 15.28 2.43
CA LEU A 283 -20.23 13.97 2.46
C LEU A 283 -20.30 13.25 1.10
N ILE A 284 -21.46 13.25 0.44
CA ILE A 284 -21.62 12.70 -0.90
C ILE A 284 -20.73 13.46 -1.89
N SER A 285 -20.65 14.79 -1.77
CA SER A 285 -19.78 15.60 -2.63
C SER A 285 -18.31 15.25 -2.48
N ILE A 286 -17.83 14.94 -1.27
CA ILE A 286 -16.46 14.45 -1.03
C ILE A 286 -16.24 13.11 -1.76
N LEU A 287 -17.17 12.17 -1.63
CA LEU A 287 -17.08 10.86 -2.29
C LEU A 287 -17.08 10.99 -3.82
N VAL A 288 -18.01 11.77 -4.37
CA VAL A 288 -18.11 12.02 -5.81
C VAL A 288 -16.85 12.70 -6.33
N THR A 289 -16.33 13.72 -5.65
CA THR A 289 -15.08 14.37 -6.03
C THR A 289 -13.89 13.40 -5.96
N GLY A 290 -13.83 12.53 -4.94
CA GLY A 290 -12.81 11.48 -4.86
C GLY A 290 -12.86 10.52 -6.04
N VAL A 291 -14.06 10.07 -6.43
CA VAL A 291 -14.27 9.20 -7.60
C VAL A 291 -13.88 9.92 -8.89
N VAL A 292 -14.35 11.15 -9.09
CA VAL A 292 -14.04 11.95 -10.29
C VAL A 292 -12.53 12.18 -10.40
N LEU A 293 -11.86 12.59 -9.32
CA LEU A 293 -10.41 12.79 -9.32
C LEU A 293 -9.65 11.50 -9.61
N THR A 294 -10.12 10.36 -9.09
CA THR A 294 -9.51 9.05 -9.36
C THR A 294 -9.68 8.69 -10.83
N ILE A 295 -10.87 8.88 -11.41
CA ILE A 295 -11.14 8.64 -12.83
C ILE A 295 -10.31 9.59 -13.69
N THR A 296 -10.26 10.88 -13.36
CA THR A 296 -9.43 11.87 -14.08
C THR A 296 -7.95 11.51 -14.01
N ALA A 297 -7.44 11.14 -12.84
CA ALA A 297 -6.06 10.69 -12.68
C ALA A 297 -5.79 9.41 -13.48
N TRP A 298 -6.74 8.47 -13.51
CA TRP A 298 -6.64 7.23 -14.27
C TRP A 298 -6.65 7.47 -15.80
N ILE A 299 -7.57 8.32 -16.29
CA ILE A 299 -7.62 8.72 -17.71
C ILE A 299 -6.34 9.45 -18.09
N LEU A 300 -5.90 10.41 -17.26
CA LEU A 300 -4.66 11.14 -17.49
C LEU A 300 -3.50 10.17 -17.53
N TYR A 301 -3.38 9.26 -16.57
CA TYR A 301 -2.36 8.22 -16.53
C TYR A 301 -2.36 7.37 -17.80
N PHE A 302 -3.52 6.86 -18.23
CA PHE A 302 -3.62 5.98 -19.39
C PHE A 302 -3.27 6.70 -20.70
N LYS A 303 -3.84 7.90 -20.92
CA LYS A 303 -3.56 8.72 -22.10
C LYS A 303 -2.09 9.10 -22.18
N THR A 304 -1.55 9.47 -21.03
CA THR A 304 -0.16 9.86 -20.88
C THR A 304 0.80 8.71 -21.12
N ARG A 305 0.49 7.52 -20.61
CA ARG A 305 1.28 6.30 -20.82
C ARG A 305 1.35 5.93 -22.29
N ASN A 306 0.22 5.98 -23.00
CA ASN A 306 0.18 5.64 -24.42
C ASN A 306 1.04 6.59 -25.26
N LYS A 307 0.99 7.89 -24.97
CA LYS A 307 1.80 8.91 -25.65
C LYS A 307 3.29 8.76 -25.35
N TYR A 308 3.65 8.41 -24.12
CA TYR A 308 5.03 8.14 -23.76
C TYR A 308 5.58 6.91 -24.51
N MET A 309 4.82 5.81 -24.58
CA MET A 309 5.22 4.61 -25.33
C MET A 309 5.36 4.87 -26.83
N GLU A 310 4.55 5.78 -27.39
CA GLU A 310 4.63 6.21 -28.78
C GLU A 310 5.95 6.97 -29.07
N ILE A 311 6.33 7.91 -28.19
CA ILE A 311 7.58 8.68 -28.33
C ILE A 311 8.82 7.76 -28.22
N GLN A 312 8.83 6.82 -27.28
CA GLN A 312 9.93 5.86 -27.18
C GLN A 312 10.07 4.99 -28.42
N ARG A 313 8.96 4.52 -29.01
CA ARG A 313 9.01 3.76 -30.27
C ARG A 313 9.59 4.60 -31.39
N LEU A 314 9.22 5.87 -31.50
CA LEU A 314 9.74 6.77 -32.54
C LEU A 314 11.25 6.98 -32.38
N GLN A 315 11.75 7.16 -31.15
CA GLN A 315 13.17 7.27 -30.86
C GLN A 315 13.93 5.99 -31.25
N GLN A 316 13.42 4.81 -30.89
CA GLN A 316 14.03 3.53 -31.30
C GLN A 316 14.06 3.35 -32.84
N HIS A 317 13.02 3.77 -33.56
CA HIS A 317 13.03 3.71 -35.03
C HIS A 317 14.05 4.67 -35.64
N GLN A 318 14.21 5.88 -35.07
CA GLN A 318 15.25 6.82 -35.51
C GLN A 318 16.67 6.30 -35.26
N ASP A 319 16.92 5.69 -34.09
CA ASP A 319 18.22 5.10 -33.78
C ASP A 319 18.54 3.88 -34.66
N HIS A 320 17.55 3.06 -35.00
CA HIS A 320 17.73 1.96 -35.95
C HIS A 320 17.98 2.44 -37.39
N GLN A 321 17.35 3.55 -37.82
CA GLN A 321 17.59 4.14 -39.14
C GLN A 321 18.96 4.80 -39.23
N SER A 322 19.40 5.53 -38.19
CA SER A 322 20.72 6.16 -38.15
C SER A 322 21.85 5.12 -38.18
N HIS A 323 21.70 3.99 -37.50
CA HIS A 323 22.65 2.88 -37.57
C HIS A 323 22.70 2.18 -38.93
N ARG A 324 21.58 2.11 -39.68
CA ARG A 324 21.57 1.55 -41.05
C ARG A 324 22.21 2.46 -42.08
N SER A 325 22.10 3.78 -41.93
CA SER A 325 22.71 4.75 -42.85
C SER A 325 24.23 4.94 -42.70
N VAL A 326 24.85 4.29 -41.70
CA VAL A 326 26.29 4.40 -41.40
C VAL A 326 27.05 3.11 -41.77
N SER A 327 26.43 2.17 -42.48
CA SER A 327 27.18 1.07 -43.10
C SER A 327 27.85 1.59 -44.39
N PRO A 328 29.19 1.54 -44.51
CA PRO A 328 29.89 2.15 -45.62
C PRO A 328 29.76 1.27 -46.88
N ASP A 329 29.22 1.84 -47.94
CA ASP A 329 29.65 1.50 -49.30
C ASP A 329 31.09 2.03 -49.45
N VAL A 330 32.07 1.31 -48.89
CA VAL A 330 33.48 1.46 -49.24
C VAL A 330 33.89 0.15 -49.88
N GLU A 331 33.56 0.05 -51.15
CA GLU A 331 34.14 -0.89 -52.09
C GLU A 331 35.64 -0.57 -52.19
N PHE A 332 36.47 -1.43 -51.61
CA PHE A 332 37.92 -1.39 -51.79
C PHE A 332 38.24 -2.02 -53.15
N ASP A 333 38.48 -1.18 -54.14
CA ASP A 333 39.19 -1.52 -55.38
C ASP A 333 40.68 -1.70 -55.05
N ILE A 334 41.18 -2.94 -55.08
CA ILE A 334 42.61 -3.28 -55.28
C ILE A 334 42.72 -4.53 -56.15
#